data_AF-A0A538FY56-F1
#
_entry.id   AF-A0A538FY56-F1
#
_cell.length_a   1.000
_cell.length_b   1.000
_cell.length_c   1.000
_cell.angle_alpha   90.00
_cell.angle_beta   90.00
_cell.angle_gamma   90.00
#
_symmetry.space_group_name_H-M   'P 1'
#
loop_
_entity.id
_entity.type
_entity.pdbx_description
1 polymer ?
#
loop_
_entity_poly.entity_id
_entity_poly.type
_entity_poly.pdbx_seq_one_letter_code
_entity_poly.pdbx_strand_id
1 'polypeptide(L)'
;MSLYQWLLFFHVTGAFFLIGGIVIAGILNLAAIVKNRPPSEVAALFGLIRFAVPLIGLGLLLTLAIGLWLVHEVGYGYGQTWIVVAIVLWVLAGALGNVDGRYQRQTGELARRLAAAGDAPSPELWARLRNPRALAISYGSGLMAFAVLGLMIWKPGV
;
A
#
# COMPACT_ATOMS: atom_id res chain seq x y z
N MET A 1 -19.98 16.87 18.68
CA MET A 1 -18.81 15.95 18.76
C MET A 1 -17.61 16.75 19.23
N SER A 2 -16.76 16.16 20.09
CA SER A 2 -15.52 16.81 20.52
C SER A 2 -14.45 16.81 19.42
N LEU A 3 -13.43 17.66 19.54
CA LEU A 3 -12.29 17.68 18.62
C LEU A 3 -11.62 16.30 18.52
N TYR A 4 -11.36 15.66 19.66
CA TYR A 4 -10.87 14.29 19.73
C TYR A 4 -11.68 13.31 18.85
N GLN A 5 -13.02 13.36 18.91
CA GLN A 5 -13.87 12.46 18.11
C GLN A 5 -13.71 12.69 16.61
N TRP A 6 -13.59 13.95 16.18
CA TRP A 6 -13.35 14.27 14.77
C TRP A 6 -11.97 13.81 14.30
N LEU A 7 -10.93 14.06 15.09
CA LEU A 7 -9.58 13.61 14.78
C LEU A 7 -9.50 12.09 14.70
N LEU A 8 -10.12 11.38 15.66
CA LEU A 8 -10.17 9.93 15.66
C LEU A 8 -10.90 9.40 14.41
N PHE A 9 -12.04 9.99 14.06
CA PHE A 9 -12.80 9.62 12.86
C PHE A 9 -11.92 9.74 11.60
N PHE A 10 -11.32 10.90 11.34
CA PHE A 10 -10.51 11.10 10.14
C PHE A 10 -9.23 10.24 10.12
N HIS A 11 -8.60 10.03 11.27
CA HIS A 11 -7.43 9.15 11.36
C HIS A 11 -7.77 7.71 11.01
N VAL A 12 -8.86 7.18 11.57
CA VAL A 12 -9.34 5.81 11.31
C VAL A 12 -9.80 5.68 9.86
N THR A 13 -10.53 6.66 9.31
CA THR A 13 -10.87 6.68 7.87
C THR A 13 -9.60 6.63 7.00
N GLY A 14 -8.58 7.41 7.34
CA GLY A 14 -7.28 7.35 6.68
C GLY A 14 -6.65 5.95 6.74
N ALA A 15 -6.70 5.30 7.90
CA ALA A 15 -6.18 3.94 8.08
C ALA A 15 -6.93 2.92 7.19
N PHE A 16 -8.26 3.03 7.07
CA PHE A 16 -9.05 2.19 6.18
C PHE A 16 -8.72 2.43 4.70
N PHE A 17 -8.51 3.68 4.27
CA PHE A 17 -8.08 3.97 2.90
C PHE A 17 -6.70 3.38 2.60
N LEU A 18 -5.77 3.52 3.54
CA LEU A 18 -4.43 2.97 3.41
C LEU A 18 -4.45 1.44 3.31
N ILE A 19 -5.01 0.77 4.32
CA ILE A 19 -5.01 -0.69 4.41
C ILE A 19 -5.90 -1.30 3.32
N GLY A 20 -7.09 -0.75 3.08
CA GLY A 20 -7.98 -1.23 2.03
C GLY A 20 -7.35 -1.10 0.65
N GLY A 21 -6.70 0.04 0.36
CA GLY A 21 -5.97 0.24 -0.89
C GLY A 21 -4.82 -0.76 -1.08
N ILE A 22 -4.01 -0.99 -0.03
CA ILE A 22 -2.93 -1.98 -0.03
C ILE A 22 -3.47 -3.39 -0.29
N VAL A 23 -4.55 -3.78 0.39
CA VAL A 23 -5.17 -5.10 0.24
C VAL A 23 -5.69 -5.30 -1.19
N ILE A 24 -6.43 -4.33 -1.73
CA ILE A 24 -6.94 -4.40 -3.10
C ILE A 24 -5.79 -4.50 -4.11
N ALA A 25 -4.77 -3.65 -3.97
CA ALA A 25 -3.60 -3.69 -4.85
C ALA A 25 -2.86 -5.05 -4.76
N GLY A 26 -2.68 -5.57 -3.54
CA GLY A 26 -2.03 -6.85 -3.29
C GLY A 26 -2.80 -8.03 -3.88
N ILE A 27 -4.14 -8.05 -3.76
CA ILE A 27 -5.00 -9.10 -4.34
C ILE A 27 -4.94 -9.05 -5.87
N LEU A 28 -5.05 -7.86 -6.48
CA LEU A 28 -4.98 -7.71 -7.93
C LEU A 28 -3.60 -8.11 -8.48
N ASN A 29 -2.53 -7.79 -7.75
CA ASN A 29 -1.18 -8.23 -8.09
C ASN A 29 -1.07 -9.77 -8.03
N LEU A 30 -1.57 -10.42 -6.98
CA LEU A 30 -1.62 -11.90 -6.91
C LEU A 30 -2.43 -12.49 -8.05
N ALA A 31 -3.60 -11.92 -8.35
CA ALA A 31 -4.47 -12.40 -9.42
C ALA A 31 -3.79 -12.34 -10.80
N ALA A 32 -2.86 -11.41 -11.00
CA ALA A 32 -2.08 -11.30 -12.24
C ALA A 32 -1.01 -12.40 -12.35
N ILE A 33 -0.54 -12.97 -11.24
CA ILE A 33 0.49 -14.02 -11.21
C ILE A 33 -0.15 -15.38 -11.47
N VAL A 34 -0.66 -15.57 -12.69
CA VAL A 34 -1.19 -16.85 -13.18
C VAL A 34 -0.43 -17.27 -14.42
N LYS A 35 0.00 -18.54 -14.44
CA LYS A 35 0.74 -19.11 -15.57
C LYS A 35 -0.11 -19.01 -16.84
N ASN A 36 0.51 -18.61 -17.96
CA ASN A 36 -0.13 -18.46 -19.27
C ASN A 36 -1.29 -17.46 -19.32
N ARG A 37 -1.41 -16.54 -18.35
CA ARG A 37 -2.42 -15.48 -18.41
C ARG A 37 -2.12 -14.52 -19.59
N PRO A 38 -3.12 -14.15 -20.40
CA PRO A 38 -2.94 -13.19 -21.49
C PRO A 38 -2.48 -11.81 -20.98
N PRO A 39 -1.60 -11.10 -21.71
CA PRO A 39 -1.19 -9.74 -21.38
C PRO A 39 -2.34 -8.73 -21.20
N SER A 40 -3.44 -8.86 -21.94
CA SER A 40 -4.62 -8.00 -21.86
C SER A 40 -5.31 -8.09 -20.50
N GLU A 41 -5.43 -9.29 -19.93
CA GLU A 41 -5.97 -9.50 -18.60
C GLU A 41 -5.04 -8.92 -17.52
N VAL A 42 -3.73 -9.11 -17.66
CA VAL A 42 -2.75 -8.51 -16.76
C VAL A 42 -2.84 -6.98 -16.83
N ALA A 43 -2.93 -6.40 -18.03
CA ALA A 43 -3.12 -4.97 -18.22
C ALA A 43 -4.41 -4.46 -17.56
N ALA A 44 -5.51 -5.21 -17.64
CA ALA A 44 -6.77 -4.85 -16.99
C ALA A 44 -6.65 -4.83 -15.46
N LEU A 45 -6.02 -5.85 -14.86
CA LEU A 45 -5.80 -5.93 -13.41
C LEU A 45 -4.95 -4.76 -12.90
N PHE A 46 -3.82 -4.48 -13.54
CA PHE A 46 -2.97 -3.33 -13.20
C PHE A 46 -3.66 -1.99 -13.51
N GLY A 47 -4.53 -1.96 -14.52
CA GLY A 47 -5.41 -0.84 -14.82
C GLY A 47 -6.41 -0.54 -13.70
N LEU A 48 -6.82 -1.54 -12.92
CA LEU A 48 -7.70 -1.36 -11.77
C LEU A 48 -6.92 -0.86 -10.53
N ILE A 49 -5.65 -1.28 -10.35
CA ILE A 49 -4.78 -0.82 -9.25
C ILE A 49 -4.62 0.71 -9.26
N ARG A 50 -4.70 1.37 -10.42
CA ARG A 50 -4.58 2.84 -10.52
C ARG A 50 -5.61 3.59 -9.66
N PHE A 51 -6.76 2.97 -9.35
CA PHE A 51 -7.79 3.56 -8.49
C PHE A 51 -7.47 3.37 -6.99
N ALA A 52 -6.70 2.34 -6.64
CA ALA A 52 -6.22 2.16 -5.26
C ALA A 52 -5.12 3.18 -4.91
N VAL A 53 -4.30 3.61 -5.87
CA VAL A 53 -3.15 4.50 -5.62
C VAL A 53 -3.54 5.83 -4.96
N PRO A 54 -4.53 6.61 -5.45
CA PRO A 54 -4.97 7.83 -4.77
C PRO A 54 -5.51 7.58 -3.36
N LEU A 55 -6.22 6.47 -3.14
CA LEU A 55 -6.73 6.09 -1.81
C LEU A 55 -5.58 5.79 -0.84
N ILE A 56 -4.56 5.05 -1.28
CA ILE A 56 -3.35 4.79 -0.49
C ILE A 56 -2.65 6.11 -0.15
N GLY A 57 -2.46 7.00 -1.13
CA GLY A 57 -1.83 8.30 -0.92
C GLY A 57 -2.58 9.17 0.07
N LEU A 58 -3.91 9.25 -0.06
CA LEU A 58 -4.77 9.98 0.88
C LEU A 58 -4.75 9.34 2.27
N GLY A 59 -4.77 8.01 2.34
CA GLY A 59 -4.68 7.26 3.59
C GLY A 59 -3.36 7.50 4.32
N LEU A 60 -2.23 7.49 3.61
CA LEU A 60 -0.92 7.85 4.16
C LEU A 60 -0.93 9.26 4.77
N LEU A 61 -1.46 10.24 4.04
CA LEU A 61 -1.50 11.63 4.50
C LEU A 61 -2.40 11.80 5.73
N LEU A 62 -3.62 11.25 5.70
CA LEU A 62 -4.57 11.35 6.81
C LEU A 62 -4.06 10.62 8.05
N THR A 63 -3.52 9.41 7.90
CA THR A 63 -2.98 8.64 9.04
C THR A 63 -1.84 9.38 9.73
N LEU A 64 -0.89 9.95 8.98
CA LEU A 64 0.22 10.68 9.59
C LEU A 64 -0.22 12.01 10.19
N ALA A 65 -0.84 12.89 9.39
CA ALA A 65 -1.14 14.25 9.83
C ALA A 65 -2.12 14.27 11.00
N ILE A 66 -3.22 13.51 10.89
CA ILE A 66 -4.23 13.45 11.95
C ILE A 66 -3.75 12.59 13.12
N GLY A 67 -2.91 11.58 12.87
CA GLY A 67 -2.32 10.77 13.94
C GLY A 67 -1.40 11.59 14.84
N LEU A 68 -0.53 12.42 14.27
CA LEU A 68 0.32 13.32 15.04
C LEU A 68 -0.50 14.38 15.80
N TRP A 69 -1.59 14.87 15.20
CA TRP A 69 -2.51 15.77 15.92
C TRP A 69 -3.19 15.06 17.09
N LEU A 70 -3.63 13.81 16.94
CA LEU A 70 -4.17 13.01 18.05
C LEU A 70 -3.15 12.82 19.19
N VAL A 71 -1.88 12.61 18.86
CA VAL A 71 -0.80 12.51 19.87
C VAL A 71 -0.75 13.79 20.71
N HIS A 72 -0.82 14.97 20.07
CA HIS A 72 -0.88 16.25 20.77
C HIS A 72 -2.14 16.41 21.62
N GLU A 73 -3.32 16.15 21.03
CA GLU A 73 -4.62 16.35 21.68
C GLU A 73 -4.81 15.46 22.91
N VAL A 74 -4.32 14.22 22.86
CA VAL A 74 -4.41 13.26 23.97
C VAL A 74 -3.27 13.46 25.00
N GLY A 75 -2.25 14.26 24.66
CA GLY A 75 -1.10 14.50 25.54
C GLY A 75 -0.10 13.35 25.58
N TYR A 76 -0.07 12.48 24.56
CA TYR A 76 0.98 11.48 24.43
C TYR A 76 2.32 12.15 24.12
N GLY A 77 3.40 11.64 24.72
CA GLY A 77 4.74 12.09 24.36
C GLY A 77 5.15 11.54 22.99
N TYR A 78 5.56 12.41 22.06
CA TYR A 78 6.02 12.00 20.72
C TYR A 78 7.20 11.01 20.73
N GLY A 79 7.97 10.96 21.81
CA GLY A 79 9.08 10.02 22.01
C GLY A 79 8.67 8.64 22.52
N GLN A 80 7.38 8.36 22.75
CA GLN A 80 6.94 7.03 23.14
C GLN A 80 7.32 6.01 22.06
N THR A 81 7.90 4.89 22.49
CA THR A 81 8.50 3.90 21.59
C THR A 81 7.55 3.44 20.48
N TRP A 82 6.28 3.17 20.80
CA TRP A 82 5.30 2.72 19.80
C TRP A 82 4.99 3.79 18.74
N ILE A 83 5.04 5.08 19.09
CA ILE A 83 4.85 6.20 18.15
C ILE A 83 6.07 6.28 17.22
N VAL A 84 7.27 6.28 17.78
CA VAL A 84 8.52 6.37 17.01
C VAL A 84 8.64 5.19 16.05
N VAL A 85 8.40 3.97 16.52
CA VAL A 85 8.43 2.76 15.70
C VAL A 85 7.36 2.83 14.60
N ALA A 86 6.15 3.29 14.92
CA ALA A 86 5.09 3.44 13.92
C ALA A 86 5.44 4.46 12.83
N ILE A 87 6.04 5.60 13.18
CA ILE A 87 6.50 6.60 12.20
C ILE A 87 7.59 6.01 11.30
N VAL A 88 8.58 5.31 11.87
CA VAL A 88 9.65 4.67 11.09
C VAL A 88 9.07 3.65 10.13
N LEU A 89 8.20 2.75 10.60
CA LEU A 89 7.53 1.77 9.74
C LEU A 89 6.67 2.42 8.67
N TRP A 90 5.97 3.50 8.99
CA TRP A 90 5.16 4.26 8.03
C TRP A 90 6.04 4.86 6.92
N VAL A 91 7.19 5.46 7.26
CA VAL A 91 8.13 6.01 6.28
C VAL A 91 8.70 4.90 5.39
N LEU A 92 9.12 3.78 5.99
CA LEU A 92 9.67 2.64 5.25
C LEU A 92 8.62 2.01 4.32
N ALA A 93 7.39 1.80 4.82
CA ALA A 93 6.27 1.33 4.01
C ALA A 93 5.98 2.30 2.86
N GLY A 94 5.91 3.61 3.11
CA GLY A 94 5.70 4.60 2.05
C GLY A 94 6.82 4.61 1.01
N ALA A 95 8.08 4.47 1.43
CA ALA A 95 9.23 4.43 0.52
C ALA A 95 9.21 3.16 -0.36
N LEU A 96 9.02 1.98 0.25
CA LEU A 96 8.94 0.71 -0.46
C LEU A 96 7.71 0.65 -1.38
N GLY A 97 6.56 1.13 -0.92
CA GLY A 97 5.34 1.23 -1.72
C GLY A 97 5.51 2.13 -2.96
N ASN A 98 6.28 3.21 -2.86
CA ASN A 98 6.62 4.04 -4.02
C ASN A 98 7.53 3.31 -5.02
N VAL A 99 8.48 2.50 -4.55
CA VAL A 99 9.32 1.66 -5.41
C VAL A 99 8.47 0.61 -6.14
N ASP A 100 7.62 -0.09 -5.40
CA ASP A 100 6.69 -1.08 -5.93
C ASP A 100 5.72 -0.46 -6.95
N GLY A 101 5.11 0.69 -6.61
CA GLY A 101 4.17 1.38 -7.50
C GLY A 101 4.79 1.76 -8.85
N ARG A 102 6.06 2.17 -8.89
CA ARG A 102 6.78 2.40 -10.16
C ARG A 102 7.01 1.10 -10.93
N TYR A 103 7.44 0.04 -10.25
CA TYR A 103 7.65 -1.27 -10.86
C TYR A 103 6.36 -1.82 -11.47
N GLN A 104 5.24 -1.74 -10.74
CA GLN A 104 3.92 -2.18 -11.16
C GLN A 104 3.40 -1.39 -12.37
N ARG A 105 3.58 -0.06 -12.39
CA ARG A 105 3.22 0.76 -13.56
C ARG A 105 3.94 0.31 -14.82
N GLN A 106 5.26 0.09 -14.74
CA GLN A 106 6.06 -0.41 -15.86
C GLN A 106 5.62 -1.81 -16.29
N THR A 107 5.25 -2.69 -15.35
CA THR A 107 4.70 -4.02 -15.67
C THR A 107 3.37 -3.92 -16.40
N GLY A 108 2.46 -3.05 -15.96
CA GLY A 108 1.18 -2.80 -16.64
C GLY A 108 1.35 -2.14 -18.02
N GLU A 109 2.35 -1.30 -18.21
CA GLU A 109 2.74 -0.77 -19.53
C GLU A 109 3.26 -1.85 -20.47
N LEU A 110 4.14 -2.71 -19.98
CA LEU A 110 4.63 -3.87 -20.75
C LEU A 110 3.47 -4.78 -21.16
N ALA A 111 2.57 -5.10 -20.22
CA ALA A 111 1.39 -5.91 -20.49
C ALA A 111 0.51 -5.29 -21.59
N ARG A 112 0.26 -3.97 -21.52
CA ARG A 112 -0.49 -3.24 -22.57
C ARG A 112 0.19 -3.31 -23.94
N ARG A 113 1.51 -3.16 -24.01
CA ARG A 113 2.27 -3.25 -25.27
C ARG A 113 2.18 -4.64 -25.88
N LEU A 114 2.33 -5.68 -25.06
CA LEU A 114 2.25 -7.08 -25.50
C LEU A 114 0.82 -7.47 -25.94
N ALA A 115 -0.19 -6.96 -25.25
CA ALA A 115 -1.60 -7.13 -25.64
C ALA A 115 -1.85 -6.55 -27.04
N ALA A 116 -1.34 -5.34 -27.31
CA ALA A 116 -1.45 -4.69 -28.61
C ALA A 116 -0.69 -5.42 -29.74
N ALA A 117 0.36 -6.18 -29.41
CA ALA A 117 1.19 -6.89 -30.38
C ALA A 117 0.66 -8.29 -30.76
N GLY A 118 -0.33 -8.83 -30.04
CA GLY A 118 -0.89 -10.15 -30.34
C GLY A 118 -1.43 -10.94 -29.15
N ASP A 119 -1.33 -10.40 -27.92
CA ASP A 119 -1.95 -10.94 -26.70
C ASP A 119 -1.61 -12.39 -26.33
N ALA A 120 -0.57 -12.96 -26.94
CA ALA A 120 -0.04 -14.25 -26.56
C ALA A 120 0.71 -14.17 -25.22
N PRO A 121 0.66 -15.21 -24.37
CA PRO A 121 1.43 -15.26 -23.14
C PRO A 121 2.93 -15.02 -23.39
N SER A 122 3.52 -14.11 -22.62
CA SER A 122 4.91 -13.70 -22.77
C SER A 122 5.79 -14.20 -21.62
N PRO A 123 6.91 -14.91 -21.90
CA PRO A 123 7.89 -15.28 -20.88
C PRO A 123 8.51 -14.07 -20.15
N GLU A 124 8.66 -12.95 -20.86
CA GLU A 124 9.18 -11.69 -20.28
C GLU A 124 8.21 -11.14 -19.22
N LEU A 125 6.93 -11.04 -19.57
CA LEU A 125 5.90 -10.57 -18.64
C LEU A 125 5.79 -11.50 -17.43
N TRP A 126 5.86 -12.82 -17.65
CA TRP A 126 5.85 -13.82 -16.59
C TRP A 126 7.05 -13.67 -15.63
N ALA A 127 8.26 -13.52 -16.17
CA ALA A 127 9.47 -13.32 -15.37
C ALA A 127 9.37 -12.06 -14.51
N ARG A 128 8.78 -10.99 -15.05
CA ARG A 128 8.57 -9.72 -14.34
C ARG A 128 7.55 -9.84 -13.21
N LEU A 129 6.43 -10.54 -13.45
CA LEU A 129 5.40 -10.82 -12.45
C LEU A 129 5.92 -11.70 -11.30
N ARG A 130 6.82 -12.63 -11.59
CA ARG A 130 7.42 -13.55 -10.59
C ARG A 130 8.74 -13.08 -9.99
N ASN A 131 9.12 -11.82 -10.20
CA ASN A 131 10.36 -11.30 -9.65
C ASN A 131 10.32 -11.32 -8.11
N PRO A 132 11.14 -12.15 -7.43
CA PRO A 132 11.04 -12.34 -5.98
C PRO A 132 11.37 -11.05 -5.21
N ARG A 133 12.25 -10.21 -5.74
CA ARG A 133 12.60 -8.93 -5.10
C ARG A 133 11.43 -7.95 -5.15
N ALA A 134 10.74 -7.88 -6.28
CA ALA A 134 9.56 -7.02 -6.43
C ALA A 134 8.43 -7.49 -5.50
N LEU A 135 8.19 -8.79 -5.41
CA LEU A 135 7.19 -9.37 -4.50
C LEU A 135 7.56 -9.09 -3.04
N ALA A 136 8.83 -9.29 -2.65
CA ALA A 136 9.28 -8.99 -1.29
C ALA A 136 9.11 -7.51 -0.93
N ILE A 137 9.38 -6.58 -1.85
CA ILE A 137 9.14 -5.15 -1.64
C ILE A 137 7.64 -4.86 -1.49
N SER A 138 6.80 -5.41 -2.37
CA SER A 138 5.35 -5.19 -2.36
C SER A 138 4.70 -5.71 -1.06
N TYR A 139 4.88 -6.99 -0.74
CA TYR A 139 4.30 -7.58 0.47
C TYR A 139 4.98 -7.13 1.75
N GLY A 140 6.29 -6.85 1.70
CA GLY A 140 7.02 -6.27 2.83
C GLY A 140 6.49 -4.89 3.19
N SER A 141 6.26 -4.03 2.19
CA SER A 141 5.62 -2.72 2.39
C SER A 141 4.22 -2.85 2.99
N GLY A 142 3.41 -3.78 2.49
CA GLY A 142 2.06 -4.04 3.02
C GLY A 142 2.12 -4.52 4.47
N LEU A 143 3.01 -5.48 4.77
CA LEU A 143 3.19 -6.01 6.12
C LEU A 143 3.63 -4.93 7.12
N MET A 144 4.51 -4.02 6.71
CA MET A 144 4.90 -2.86 7.53
C MET A 144 3.70 -1.96 7.84
N ALA A 145 2.81 -1.71 6.87
CA ALA A 145 1.59 -0.93 7.09
C ALA A 145 0.63 -1.63 8.08
N PHE A 146 0.49 -2.95 8.00
CA PHE A 146 -0.26 -3.74 9.00
C PHE A 146 0.39 -3.71 10.38
N ALA A 147 1.72 -3.73 10.46
CA ALA A 147 2.43 -3.60 11.73
C ALA A 147 2.18 -2.22 12.37
N VAL A 148 2.15 -1.14 11.58
CA VAL A 148 1.73 0.19 12.06
C VAL A 148 0.33 0.15 12.65
N LEU A 149 -0.64 -0.44 11.94
CA LEU A 149 -2.00 -0.58 12.46
C LEU A 149 -2.03 -1.34 13.80
N GLY A 150 -1.28 -2.45 13.90
CA GLY A 150 -1.15 -3.19 15.15
C GLY A 150 -0.61 -2.33 16.29
N LEU A 151 0.49 -1.61 16.06
CA LEU A 151 1.07 -0.71 17.07
C LEU A 151 0.07 0.35 17.55
N MET A 152 -0.73 0.91 16.65
CA MET A 152 -1.74 1.93 16.98
C MET A 152 -2.92 1.36 17.81
N ILE A 153 -3.25 0.08 17.61
CA ILE A 153 -4.30 -0.60 18.39
C ILE A 153 -3.77 -0.94 19.79
N TRP A 154 -2.66 -1.68 19.86
CA TRP A 154 -2.15 -2.21 21.13
C TRP A 154 -1.36 -1.20 21.97
N LYS A 155 -0.72 -0.20 21.36
CA LYS A 155 0.06 0.86 22.04
C LYS A 155 0.94 0.32 23.18
N PRO A 156 1.89 -0.58 22.90
CA PRO A 156 2.66 -1.23 23.96
C PRO A 156 3.43 -0.20 24.81
N GLY A 157 3.35 -0.36 26.13
CA GLY A 157 4.05 0.50 27.09
C GLY A 157 3.31 1.79 27.48
N VAL A 158 2.03 1.90 27.10
CA VAL A 158 1.07 2.89 27.61
C VAL A 158 0.18 2.24 28.65
#